data_AF-A0A066YUA4-F1
#
_entry.id   AF-A0A066YUA4-F1
#
_cell.length_a   1.000
_cell.length_b   1.000
_cell.length_c   1.000
_cell.angle_alpha   90.00
_cell.angle_beta   90.00
_cell.angle_gamma   90.00
#
_symmetry.space_group_name_H-M   'P 1'
#
loop_
_entity.id
_entity.type
_entity.pdbx_description
1 polymer ?
#
loop_
_entity_poly.entity_id
_entity_poly.type
_entity_poly.pdbx_seq_one_letter_code
_entity_poly.pdbx_strand_id
1 'polypeptide(L)'
;MTSTDQPVDELLAEAVGRVVGAPPGGLEYAVDGAASLLAASADRWPLVSRALLGFAERSVGRCWAAGWRPADLVRVARRELGPVQVALAVDLIAAESRRHPAASLDRRWRDQLRELDAEPWWPSDEAYLQAFAERHRLDRFALATAALELLRVWALLPPVQPVGPAPGQSAPRVSAPRSGSRGCWGGSGRCWRRPSRRASRRRRRR
;
A
#
# COMPACT_ATOMS: atom_id res chain seq x y z
N MET A 1 -0.26 -33.58 16.98
CA MET A 1 1.21 -33.58 16.79
C MET A 1 1.55 -32.64 15.65
N THR A 2 1.37 -31.33 15.86
CA THR A 2 1.87 -30.30 14.93
C THR A 2 3.38 -30.37 14.95
N SER A 3 3.95 -30.70 13.80
CA SER A 3 5.36 -30.97 13.60
C SER A 3 6.19 -29.78 14.07
N THR A 4 7.14 -30.01 14.97
CA THR A 4 8.17 -29.03 15.38
C THR A 4 8.96 -28.47 14.18
N ASP A 5 8.83 -29.11 13.02
CA ASP A 5 9.49 -28.77 11.75
C ASP A 5 8.64 -27.91 10.79
N GLN A 6 7.43 -27.46 11.18
CA GLN A 6 6.62 -26.61 10.29
C GLN A 6 7.35 -25.27 10.03
N PRO A 7 7.54 -24.88 8.76
CA PRO A 7 8.19 -23.63 8.40
C PRO A 7 7.37 -22.44 8.91
N VAL A 8 8.05 -21.43 9.42
CA VAL A 8 7.41 -20.28 10.08
C VAL A 8 6.47 -19.50 9.14
N ASP A 9 6.82 -19.44 7.85
CA ASP A 9 5.95 -18.83 6.82
C ASP A 9 4.60 -19.54 6.69
N GLU A 10 4.58 -20.88 6.77
CA GLU A 10 3.35 -21.67 6.70
C GLU A 10 2.53 -21.52 7.99
N LEU A 11 3.20 -21.53 9.14
CA LEU A 11 2.57 -21.29 10.44
C LEU A 11 1.91 -19.90 10.50
N LEU A 12 2.57 -18.87 9.96
CA LEU A 12 1.97 -17.54 9.84
C LEU A 12 0.80 -17.52 8.85
N ALA A 13 0.95 -18.14 7.67
CA ALA A 13 -0.12 -18.19 6.67
C ALA A 13 -1.37 -18.92 7.20
N GLU A 14 -1.18 -20.00 7.97
CA GLU A 14 -2.24 -20.73 8.65
C GLU A 14 -2.92 -19.85 9.72
N ALA A 15 -2.14 -19.15 10.54
CA ALA A 15 -2.65 -18.22 11.55
C ALA A 15 -3.50 -17.11 10.92
N VAL A 16 -3.01 -16.48 9.85
CA VAL A 16 -3.78 -15.46 9.11
C VAL A 16 -5.00 -16.07 8.44
N GLY A 17 -4.88 -17.24 7.82
CA GLY A 17 -5.99 -17.94 7.16
C GLY A 17 -7.13 -18.27 8.12
N ARG A 18 -6.80 -18.76 9.33
CA ARG A 18 -7.76 -19.00 10.41
C ARG A 18 -8.47 -17.71 10.80
N VAL A 19 -7.71 -16.64 11.02
CA VAL A 19 -8.27 -15.35 11.42
C VAL A 19 -9.14 -14.77 10.30
N VAL A 20 -8.76 -14.84 9.03
CA VAL A 20 -9.54 -14.36 7.88
C VAL A 20 -10.81 -15.18 7.65
N GLY A 21 -10.74 -16.51 7.80
CA GLY A 21 -11.88 -17.41 7.66
C GLY A 21 -12.86 -17.39 8.84
N ALA A 22 -12.53 -16.71 9.94
CA ALA A 22 -13.34 -16.73 11.14
C ALA A 22 -14.71 -16.05 10.94
N PRO A 23 -15.81 -16.70 11.37
CA PRO A 23 -17.14 -16.08 11.39
C PRO A 23 -17.20 -14.95 12.43
N PRO A 24 -18.13 -13.99 12.31
CA PRO A 24 -18.19 -12.84 13.22
C PRO A 24 -18.23 -13.20 14.71
N GLY A 25 -18.96 -14.25 15.10
CA GLY A 25 -19.07 -14.70 16.50
C GLY A 25 -17.89 -15.52 17.02
N GLY A 26 -16.91 -15.88 16.17
CA GLY A 26 -15.74 -16.68 16.54
C GLY A 26 -14.41 -15.95 16.33
N LEU A 27 -14.46 -14.66 15.96
CA LEU A 27 -13.26 -13.91 15.58
C LEU A 27 -12.28 -13.76 16.75
N GLU A 28 -12.76 -13.38 17.92
CA GLU A 28 -11.93 -13.21 19.13
C GLU A 28 -11.16 -14.49 19.45
N TYR A 29 -11.86 -15.64 19.49
CA TYR A 29 -11.22 -16.94 19.71
C TYR A 29 -10.21 -17.32 18.61
N ALA A 30 -10.53 -17.02 17.35
CA ALA A 30 -9.62 -17.29 16.24
C ALA A 30 -8.34 -16.45 16.33
N VAL A 31 -8.47 -15.17 16.71
CA VAL A 31 -7.34 -14.26 16.93
C VAL A 31 -6.51 -14.72 18.12
N ASP A 32 -7.12 -14.98 19.28
CA ASP A 32 -6.42 -15.41 20.49
C ASP A 32 -5.66 -16.73 20.28
N GLY A 33 -6.29 -17.70 19.61
CA GLY A 33 -5.64 -18.98 19.30
C GLY A 33 -4.46 -18.82 18.33
N ALA A 34 -4.62 -17.99 17.30
CA ALA A 34 -3.55 -17.70 16.34
C ALA A 34 -2.41 -16.88 16.97
N ALA A 35 -2.72 -15.86 17.76
CA ALA A 35 -1.76 -15.04 18.47
C ALA A 35 -0.99 -15.86 19.51
N SER A 36 -1.66 -16.75 20.25
CA SER A 36 -1.02 -17.68 21.18
C SER A 36 -0.03 -18.59 20.47
N LEU A 37 -0.40 -19.14 19.30
CA LEU A 37 0.48 -20.00 18.50
C LEU A 37 1.75 -19.26 18.04
N LEU A 38 1.60 -18.02 17.54
CA LEU A 38 2.72 -17.18 17.14
C LEU A 38 3.60 -16.81 18.34
N ALA A 39 2.98 -16.38 19.43
CA ALA A 39 3.68 -15.93 20.63
C ALA A 39 4.44 -17.08 21.33
N ALA A 40 3.92 -18.30 21.28
CA ALA A 40 4.57 -19.50 21.81
C ALA A 40 5.85 -19.88 21.03
N SER A 41 6.02 -19.41 19.79
CA SER A 41 7.23 -19.63 18.98
C SER A 41 8.37 -18.67 19.35
N ALA A 42 8.61 -18.47 20.65
CA ALA A 42 9.56 -17.48 21.18
C ALA A 42 10.99 -17.68 20.63
N ASP A 43 11.47 -18.91 20.58
CA ASP A 43 12.80 -19.26 20.07
C ASP A 43 12.97 -18.99 18.57
N ARG A 44 11.84 -18.88 17.85
CA ARG A 44 11.78 -18.60 16.41
C ARG A 44 11.25 -17.19 16.12
N TRP A 45 11.13 -16.33 17.12
CA TRP A 45 10.57 -14.99 16.96
C TRP A 45 11.25 -14.14 15.87
N PRO A 46 12.58 -14.21 15.67
CA PRO A 46 13.22 -13.52 14.55
C PRO A 46 12.74 -14.01 13.17
N LEU A 47 12.46 -15.31 13.04
CA LEU A 47 11.89 -15.89 11.82
C LEU A 47 10.41 -15.48 11.65
N VAL A 48 9.65 -15.38 12.74
CA VAL A 48 8.27 -14.87 12.72
C VAL A 48 8.26 -13.42 12.23
N SER A 49 9.21 -12.60 12.68
CA SER A 49 9.36 -11.21 12.26
C SER A 49 9.55 -11.09 10.75
N ARG A 50 10.51 -11.84 10.20
CA ARG A 50 10.77 -11.87 8.76
C ARG A 50 9.56 -12.39 7.96
N ALA A 51 8.95 -13.49 8.41
CA ALA A 51 7.78 -14.08 7.77
C ALA A 51 6.61 -13.09 7.72
N LEU A 52 6.38 -12.36 8.82
CA LEU A 52 5.32 -11.37 8.95
C LEU A 52 5.52 -10.20 8.00
N LEU A 53 6.74 -9.65 7.93
CA LEU A 53 7.06 -8.61 6.96
C LEU A 53 6.83 -9.10 5.52
N GLY A 54 7.34 -10.28 5.17
CA GLY A 54 7.14 -10.83 3.82
C GLY A 54 5.66 -11.09 3.47
N PHE A 55 4.85 -11.54 4.44
CA PHE A 55 3.41 -11.72 4.25
C PHE A 55 2.67 -10.37 4.11
N ALA A 56 3.05 -9.39 4.91
CA ALA A 56 2.49 -8.05 4.88
C ALA A 56 2.80 -7.34 3.57
N GLU A 57 4.04 -7.40 3.08
CA GLU A 57 4.46 -6.89 1.77
C GLU A 57 3.53 -7.39 0.66
N ARG A 58 3.35 -8.72 0.57
CA ARG A 58 2.41 -9.32 -0.39
C ARG A 58 0.98 -8.82 -0.21
N SER A 59 0.53 -8.62 1.02
CA SER A 59 -0.83 -8.17 1.32
C SER A 59 -1.06 -6.70 0.96
N VAL A 60 -0.10 -5.83 1.25
CA VAL A 60 -0.10 -4.42 0.84
C VAL A 60 -0.04 -4.32 -0.68
N GLY A 61 0.84 -5.08 -1.34
CA GLY A 61 0.92 -5.15 -2.80
C GLY A 61 -0.39 -5.57 -3.46
N ARG A 62 -1.13 -6.55 -2.88
CA ARG A 62 -2.49 -6.91 -3.35
C ARG A 62 -3.47 -5.74 -3.21
N CYS A 63 -3.44 -5.03 -2.07
CA CYS A 63 -4.32 -3.89 -1.86
C CYS A 63 -4.05 -2.77 -2.88
N TRP A 64 -2.77 -2.50 -3.16
CA TRP A 64 -2.37 -1.51 -4.16
C TRP A 64 -2.80 -1.90 -5.58
N ALA A 65 -2.65 -3.18 -5.94
CA ALA A 65 -3.18 -3.70 -7.20
C ALA A 65 -4.70 -3.59 -7.30
N ALA A 66 -5.40 -3.67 -6.16
CA ALA A 66 -6.85 -3.47 -6.04
C ALA A 66 -7.28 -1.98 -5.96
N GLY A 67 -6.35 -1.04 -6.18
CA GLY A 67 -6.62 0.40 -6.27
C GLY A 67 -6.50 1.17 -4.96
N TRP A 68 -6.19 0.51 -3.84
CA TRP A 68 -6.00 1.17 -2.55
C TRP A 68 -4.68 1.94 -2.50
N ARG A 69 -4.67 3.08 -1.82
CA ARG A 69 -3.46 3.90 -1.61
C ARG A 69 -2.94 3.75 -0.18
N PRO A 70 -1.65 4.09 0.10
CA PRO A 70 -1.05 3.99 1.42
C PRO A 70 -1.87 4.72 2.51
N ALA A 71 -2.28 5.96 2.22
CA ALA A 71 -3.08 6.76 3.15
C ALA A 71 -4.47 6.16 3.41
N ASP A 72 -5.04 5.44 2.44
CA ASP A 72 -6.36 4.82 2.59
C ASP A 72 -6.27 3.58 3.49
N LEU A 73 -5.22 2.77 3.35
CA LEU A 73 -4.95 1.63 4.24
C LEU A 73 -4.78 2.07 5.70
N VAL A 74 -4.03 3.15 5.93
CA VAL A 74 -3.87 3.72 7.27
C VAL A 74 -5.18 4.33 7.78
N ARG A 75 -5.99 4.97 6.92
CA ARG A 75 -7.31 5.50 7.31
C ARG A 75 -8.27 4.38 7.73
N VAL A 76 -8.26 3.25 7.03
CA VAL A 76 -9.03 2.07 7.43
C VAL A 76 -8.56 1.57 8.80
N ALA A 77 -7.26 1.41 9.02
CA ALA A 77 -6.73 1.02 10.33
C ALA A 77 -7.16 1.98 11.45
N ARG A 78 -7.14 3.30 11.21
CA ARG A 78 -7.60 4.29 12.19
C ARG A 78 -9.10 4.23 12.48
N ARG A 79 -9.91 3.81 11.50
CA ARG A 79 -11.37 3.76 11.63
C ARG A 79 -11.83 2.49 12.35
N GLU A 80 -11.19 1.36 12.04
CA GLU A 80 -11.64 0.04 12.47
C GLU A 80 -10.84 -0.51 13.66
N LEU A 81 -9.63 0.00 13.92
CA LEU A 81 -8.68 -0.56 14.89
C LEU A 81 -8.11 0.53 15.83
N GLY A 82 -7.03 0.19 16.55
CA GLY A 82 -6.38 1.06 17.53
C GLY A 82 -5.06 1.69 17.07
N PRO A 83 -4.46 2.54 17.93
CA PRO A 83 -3.22 3.26 17.62
C PRO A 83 -2.02 2.35 17.35
N VAL A 84 -1.97 1.17 17.96
CA VAL A 84 -0.91 0.17 17.73
C VAL A 84 -0.99 -0.37 16.31
N GLN A 85 -2.17 -0.77 15.85
CA GLN A 85 -2.40 -1.28 14.50
C GLN A 85 -2.15 -0.18 13.44
N VAL A 86 -2.42 1.09 13.79
CA VAL A 86 -2.09 2.23 12.93
C VAL A 86 -0.59 2.43 12.78
N ALA A 87 0.17 2.36 13.87
CA ALA A 87 1.63 2.43 13.81
C ALA A 87 2.20 1.23 13.02
N LEU A 88 1.69 0.04 13.28
CA LEU A 88 2.06 -1.17 12.55
C LEU A 88 1.74 -1.04 11.06
N ALA A 89 0.59 -0.48 10.69
CA ALA A 89 0.21 -0.25 9.30
C ALA A 89 1.21 0.65 8.56
N VAL A 90 1.69 1.71 9.20
CA VAL A 90 2.71 2.61 8.62
C VAL A 90 4.01 1.85 8.37
N ASP A 91 4.48 1.09 9.35
CA ASP A 91 5.71 0.30 9.23
C ASP A 91 5.61 -0.79 8.16
N LEU A 92 4.49 -1.50 8.06
CA LEU A 92 4.28 -2.52 7.03
C LEU A 92 4.16 -1.92 5.62
N ILE A 93 3.62 -0.70 5.50
CA ILE A 93 3.62 0.08 4.26
C ILE A 93 5.05 0.51 3.90
N ALA A 94 5.84 0.92 4.89
CA ALA A 94 7.25 1.28 4.70
C ALA A 94 8.05 0.08 4.18
N ALA A 95 7.80 -1.12 4.74
CA ALA A 95 8.44 -2.36 4.32
C ALA A 95 8.18 -2.66 2.83
N GLU A 96 6.92 -2.65 2.39
CA GLU A 96 6.57 -2.84 0.97
C GLU A 96 7.14 -1.74 0.08
N SER A 97 7.14 -0.49 0.55
CA SER A 97 7.63 0.65 -0.23
C SER A 97 9.12 0.54 -0.59
N ARG A 98 9.94 -0.15 0.23
CA ARG A 98 11.35 -0.44 -0.10
C ARG A 98 11.52 -1.20 -1.41
N ARG A 99 10.51 -1.98 -1.83
CA ARG A 99 10.55 -2.80 -3.05
C ARG A 99 10.33 -1.98 -4.32
N HIS A 100 9.85 -0.75 -4.20
CA HIS A 100 9.55 0.13 -5.31
C HIS A 100 10.53 1.30 -5.33
N PRO A 101 11.41 1.41 -6.35
CA PRO A 101 12.29 2.55 -6.47
C PRO A 101 11.48 3.87 -6.47
N ALA A 102 11.92 4.88 -5.73
CA ALA A 102 11.20 6.16 -5.67
C ALA A 102 10.94 6.78 -7.06
N ALA A 103 11.80 6.50 -8.05
CA ALA A 103 11.63 6.95 -9.43
C ALA A 103 10.46 6.27 -10.19
N SER A 104 10.00 5.09 -9.76
CA SER A 104 8.85 4.39 -10.37
C SER A 104 7.51 4.80 -9.76
N LEU A 105 7.52 5.47 -8.61
CA LEU A 105 6.32 5.95 -7.92
C LEU A 105 5.90 7.33 -8.45
N ASP A 106 4.60 7.48 -8.69
CA ASP A 106 4.06 8.80 -9.02
C ASP A 106 4.29 9.79 -7.86
N ARG A 107 4.23 11.09 -8.18
CA ARG A 107 4.48 12.15 -7.19
C ARG A 107 3.53 12.07 -5.99
N ARG A 108 2.24 11.82 -6.23
CA ARG A 108 1.21 11.81 -5.17
C ARG A 108 1.42 10.63 -4.24
N TRP A 109 1.89 9.49 -4.75
CA TRP A 109 2.24 8.32 -3.97
C TRP A 109 3.42 8.61 -3.04
N ARG A 110 4.49 9.21 -3.57
CA ARG A 110 5.65 9.64 -2.77
C ARG A 110 5.28 10.65 -1.70
N ASP A 111 4.42 11.61 -2.04
CA ASP A 111 3.95 12.62 -1.09
C ASP A 111 3.14 11.95 0.05
N GLN A 112 2.29 10.96 -0.25
CA GLN A 112 1.57 10.18 0.77
C GLN A 112 2.50 9.38 1.70
N LEU A 113 3.53 8.72 1.15
CA LEU A 113 4.49 7.99 1.97
C LEU A 113 5.26 8.93 2.91
N ARG A 114 5.65 10.11 2.41
CA ARG A 114 6.33 11.14 3.22
C ARG A 114 5.41 11.71 4.30
N GLU A 115 4.16 12.01 3.98
CA GLU A 115 3.17 12.50 4.96
C GLU A 115 2.90 11.50 6.08
N LEU A 116 3.00 10.20 5.78
CA LEU A 116 2.86 9.11 6.75
C LEU A 116 4.14 8.85 7.55
N ASP A 117 5.28 9.44 7.18
CA ASP A 117 6.60 9.08 7.69
C ASP A 117 6.90 7.57 7.54
N ALA A 118 6.46 7.00 6.41
CA ALA A 118 6.54 5.57 6.13
C ALA A 118 7.96 5.16 5.68
N GLU A 119 8.93 5.30 6.58
CA GLU A 119 10.33 4.93 6.37
C GLU A 119 10.76 3.79 7.32
N PRO A 120 11.49 2.77 6.81
CA PRO A 120 12.01 1.69 7.65
C PRO A 120 13.02 2.22 8.68
N TRP A 121 12.73 1.98 9.96
CA TRP A 121 13.58 2.43 11.08
C TRP A 121 14.24 1.27 11.85
N TRP A 122 13.89 0.02 11.54
CA TRP A 122 14.39 -1.16 12.22
C TRP A 122 15.71 -1.69 11.63
N PRO A 123 16.57 -2.36 12.43
CA PRO A 123 17.91 -2.76 11.98
C PRO A 123 17.92 -3.88 10.93
N SER A 124 17.04 -4.87 11.07
CA SER A 124 16.86 -5.98 10.14
C SER A 124 15.43 -6.51 10.21
N ASP A 125 14.98 -7.20 9.16
CA ASP A 125 13.62 -7.75 9.12
C ASP A 125 13.39 -8.79 10.23
N GLU A 126 14.43 -9.50 10.66
CA GLU A 126 14.38 -10.39 11.82
C GLU A 126 14.23 -9.66 13.17
N ALA A 127 14.71 -8.41 13.27
CA ALA A 127 14.67 -7.62 14.49
C ALA A 127 13.42 -6.74 14.62
N TYR A 128 12.64 -6.58 13.54
CA TYR A 128 11.51 -5.65 13.46
C TYR A 128 10.48 -5.85 14.58
N LEU A 129 9.92 -7.05 14.74
CA LEU A 129 8.87 -7.27 15.76
C LEU A 129 9.38 -7.03 17.17
N GLN A 130 10.64 -7.36 17.46
CA GLN A 130 11.24 -7.09 18.76
C GLN A 130 11.38 -5.58 19.00
N ALA A 131 11.93 -4.85 18.04
CA ALA A 131 12.10 -3.40 18.13
C ALA A 131 10.75 -2.68 18.25
N PHE A 132 9.74 -3.11 17.49
CA PHE A 132 8.38 -2.57 17.56
C PHE A 132 7.75 -2.83 18.93
N ALA A 133 7.86 -4.06 19.44
CA ALA A 133 7.34 -4.44 20.75
C ALA A 133 7.95 -3.57 21.87
N GLU A 134 9.26 -3.34 21.84
CA GLU A 134 9.96 -2.49 22.81
C GLU A 134 9.48 -1.03 22.74
N ARG A 135 9.37 -0.47 21.53
CA ARG A 135 8.91 0.91 21.31
C ARG A 135 7.49 1.15 21.80
N HIS A 136 6.61 0.16 21.65
CA HIS A 136 5.19 0.24 22.01
C HIS A 136 4.84 -0.41 23.36
N ARG A 137 5.82 -0.98 24.07
CA ARG A 137 5.65 -1.73 25.33
C ARG A 137 4.63 -2.86 25.22
N LEU A 138 4.76 -3.68 24.18
CA LEU A 138 3.90 -4.83 23.91
C LEU A 138 4.63 -6.12 24.23
N ASP A 139 3.91 -7.13 24.72
CA ASP A 139 4.40 -8.49 24.69
C ASP A 139 4.15 -9.14 23.30
N ARG A 140 4.70 -10.35 23.11
CA ARG A 140 4.58 -11.09 21.84
C ARG A 140 3.13 -11.39 21.47
N PHE A 141 2.28 -11.66 22.46
CA PHE A 141 0.88 -12.00 22.23
C PHE A 141 0.08 -10.79 21.77
N ALA A 142 0.22 -9.64 22.44
CA ALA A 142 -0.41 -8.39 22.07
C ALA A 142 0.04 -7.90 20.69
N LEU A 143 1.34 -8.04 20.36
CA LEU A 143 1.84 -7.71 19.04
C LEU A 143 1.31 -8.66 17.95
N ALA A 144 1.30 -9.97 18.19
CA ALA A 144 0.73 -10.94 17.27
C ALA A 144 -0.77 -10.68 17.01
N THR A 145 -1.52 -10.37 18.07
CA THR A 145 -2.93 -9.97 18.00
C THR A 145 -3.12 -8.76 17.09
N ALA A 146 -2.39 -7.67 17.35
CA ALA A 146 -2.48 -6.44 16.56
C ALA A 146 -2.14 -6.67 15.08
N ALA A 147 -1.15 -7.51 14.78
CA ALA A 147 -0.79 -7.86 13.42
C ALA A 147 -1.87 -8.68 12.70
N LEU A 148 -2.43 -9.69 13.38
CA LEU A 148 -3.46 -10.55 12.81
C LEU A 148 -4.76 -9.77 12.51
N GLU A 149 -5.17 -8.88 13.41
CA GLU A 149 -6.32 -8.00 13.20
C GLU A 149 -6.12 -7.08 11.99
N LEU A 150 -4.95 -6.44 11.90
CA LEU A 150 -4.62 -5.57 10.77
C LEU A 150 -4.61 -6.32 9.44
N LEU A 151 -3.94 -7.49 9.41
CA LEU A 151 -3.87 -8.32 8.20
C LEU A 151 -5.26 -8.84 7.78
N ARG A 152 -6.14 -9.15 8.73
CA ARG A 152 -7.54 -9.51 8.42
C ARG A 152 -8.28 -8.36 7.76
N VAL A 153 -8.20 -7.17 8.35
CA VAL A 153 -8.88 -5.98 7.80
C VAL A 153 -8.45 -5.74 6.36
N TRP A 154 -7.15 -5.78 6.08
CA TRP A 154 -6.63 -5.64 4.72
C TRP A 154 -7.02 -6.78 3.77
N ALA A 155 -7.08 -8.02 4.27
CA ALA A 155 -7.48 -9.18 3.45
C ALA A 155 -8.95 -9.11 3.01
N LEU A 156 -9.81 -8.43 3.77
CA LEU A 156 -11.24 -8.31 3.50
C LEU A 156 -11.62 -7.03 2.73
N LEU A 157 -10.65 -6.19 2.35
CA LEU A 157 -10.92 -4.96 1.62
C LEU A 157 -11.49 -5.28 0.23
N PRO A 158 -12.67 -4.72 -0.14
CA PRO A 158 -13.18 -4.84 -1.50
C PRO A 158 -12.27 -4.08 -2.48
N PRO A 159 -12.25 -4.45 -3.76
CA PRO A 159 -11.58 -3.65 -4.78
C PRO A 159 -12.23 -2.27 -4.88
N VAL A 160 -11.42 -1.24 -5.10
CA VAL A 160 -11.87 0.15 -5.28
C VAL A 160 -11.48 0.65 -6.66
N GLN A 161 -12.25 1.61 -7.20
CA GLN A 161 -11.88 2.20 -8.49
C GLN A 161 -10.55 2.95 -8.36
N PRO A 162 -9.51 2.59 -9.15
CA PRO A 162 -8.19 3.20 -9.00
C PRO A 162 -8.26 4.70 -9.33
N VAL A 163 -7.85 5.55 -8.39
CA VAL A 163 -7.78 7.01 -8.59
C VAL A 163 -6.46 7.41 -9.27
N GLY A 164 -5.87 6.54 -10.10
CA GLY A 164 -4.52 6.66 -10.68
C GLY A 164 -3.85 5.29 -10.84
N PRO A 165 -2.70 5.20 -11.53
CA PRO A 165 -2.01 3.93 -11.68
C PRO A 165 -1.43 3.44 -10.35
N ALA A 166 -1.44 2.12 -10.12
CA ALA A 166 -0.75 1.52 -8.98
C ALA A 166 0.79 1.67 -9.11
N PRO A 167 1.56 1.57 -8.01
CA PRO A 167 3.03 1.54 -8.03
C PRO A 167 3.58 0.59 -9.09
N GLY A 168 4.54 1.07 -9.88
CA GLY A 168 5.15 0.28 -10.95
C GLY A 168 4.31 0.16 -12.23
N GLN A 169 3.05 0.59 -12.22
CA GLN A 169 2.27 0.76 -13.46
C GLN A 169 2.49 2.19 -13.96
N SER A 170 3.11 2.35 -15.11
CA SER A 170 3.18 3.67 -15.74
C SER A 170 1.76 4.07 -16.17
N ALA A 171 1.33 5.29 -15.85
CA ALA A 171 0.16 5.87 -16.50
C ALA A 171 0.32 5.74 -18.02
N PRO A 172 -0.72 5.38 -18.78
CA PRO A 172 -0.62 5.38 -20.23
C PRO A 172 -0.16 6.76 -20.67
N ARG A 173 1.01 6.82 -21.32
CA ARG A 173 1.50 8.06 -21.93
C ARG A 173 0.44 8.45 -22.94
N VAL A 174 -0.30 9.53 -22.65
CA VAL A 174 -1.11 10.19 -23.67
C VAL A 174 -0.11 10.70 -24.70
N SER A 175 0.05 9.93 -25.77
CA SER A 175 0.79 10.35 -26.95
C SER A 175 0.09 11.62 -27.45
N ALA A 176 0.71 12.78 -27.19
CA ALA A 176 0.26 14.01 -27.81
C ALA A 176 0.22 13.78 -29.33
N PRO A 177 -0.86 14.19 -30.03
CA PRO A 177 -0.90 14.08 -31.47
C PRO A 177 0.32 14.81 -32.02
N ARG A 178 1.18 14.08 -32.73
CA ARG A 178 2.33 14.66 -33.44
C ARG A 178 1.77 15.72 -34.36
N SER A 179 1.93 16.99 -33.99
CA SER A 179 1.67 18.12 -34.87
C SER A 179 2.65 18.00 -36.04
N GLY A 180 2.20 17.38 -37.13
CA GLY A 180 2.95 17.27 -38.37
C GLY A 180 3.17 18.67 -38.94
N SER A 181 4.33 19.25 -38.67
CA SER A 181 4.79 20.43 -39.37
C SER A 181 5.38 20.02 -40.73
N ARG A 182 4.60 20.34 -41.78
CA ARG A 182 4.98 20.85 -43.10
C ARG A 182 5.99 20.07 -43.95
N GLY A 183 5.48 19.52 -45.04
CA GLY A 183 6.17 19.43 -46.33
C GLY A 183 5.21 19.86 -47.43
N CYS A 184 5.54 20.95 -48.13
CA CYS A 184 4.82 21.45 -49.31
C CYS A 184 5.08 20.58 -50.55
N TRP A 185 4.23 20.78 -51.56
CA TRP A 185 4.35 20.63 -53.03
C TRP A 185 3.05 19.96 -53.54
N GLY A 186 2.24 20.49 -54.44
CA GLY A 186 2.18 21.73 -55.21
C GLY A 186 0.92 21.63 -56.09
N GLY A 187 0.43 22.75 -56.63
CA GLY A 187 -0.44 22.71 -57.81
C GLY A 187 -1.90 23.14 -57.65
N SER A 188 -2.16 24.35 -58.15
CA SER A 188 -3.41 24.83 -58.79
C SER A 188 -4.59 25.30 -57.92
N GLY A 189 -4.81 26.62 -57.99
CA GLY A 189 -6.06 27.15 -58.51
C GLY A 189 -7.17 27.48 -57.51
N ARG A 190 -7.09 28.67 -56.90
CA ARG A 190 -7.97 29.81 -57.20
C ARG A 190 -7.89 30.89 -56.11
N CYS A 191 -7.63 32.11 -56.56
CA CYS A 191 -7.69 33.33 -55.76
C CYS A 191 -9.14 33.64 -55.39
N TRP A 192 -9.43 33.91 -54.12
CA TRP A 192 -10.48 34.84 -53.73
C TRP A 192 -10.02 35.78 -52.62
N ARG A 193 -10.27 37.07 -52.88
CA ARG A 193 -9.86 38.26 -52.13
C ARG A 193 -10.41 38.32 -50.70
N ARG A 194 -9.64 38.96 -49.82
CA ARG A 194 -10.09 39.56 -48.54
C ARG A 194 -11.15 40.64 -48.79
N PRO A 195 -11.94 40.98 -47.77
CA PRO A 195 -11.64 42.26 -47.12
C PRO A 195 -11.61 42.22 -45.59
N SER A 196 -10.88 43.21 -45.10
CA SER A 196 -10.59 43.59 -43.72
C SER A 196 -11.79 44.21 -42.99
N ARG A 197 -11.76 44.14 -41.65
CA ARG A 197 -12.03 45.25 -40.70
C ARG A 197 -11.82 44.72 -39.27
N ARG A 198 -10.78 45.19 -38.58
CA ARG A 198 -10.75 46.30 -37.59
C ARG A 198 -11.27 45.91 -36.20
N ALA A 199 -10.30 45.65 -35.32
CA ALA A 199 -10.06 46.31 -34.05
C ALA A 199 -11.23 46.98 -33.28
N SER A 200 -11.38 46.56 -32.02
CA SER A 200 -11.64 47.42 -30.84
C SER A 200 -11.43 46.54 -29.60
N ARG A 201 -10.31 46.61 -28.87
CA ARG A 201 -9.98 47.56 -27.77
C ARG A 201 -11.19 48.10 -27.00
N ARG A 202 -11.36 47.65 -25.75
CA ARG A 202 -11.42 48.41 -24.46
C ARG A 202 -12.20 47.57 -23.44
N ARG A 203 -11.57 47.12 -22.35
CA ARG A 203 -11.26 47.79 -21.07
C ARG A 203 -12.38 47.66 -20.04
N ARG A 204 -11.96 47.07 -18.91
CA ARG A 204 -12.12 47.51 -17.51
C ARG A 204 -13.41 47.18 -16.74
N ARG A 205 -13.11 46.55 -15.58
CA ARG A 205 -13.59 46.82 -14.21
C ARG A 205 -15.04 46.47 -13.89
N ARG A 206 -15.19 45.53 -12.96
CA ARG A 206 -15.50 45.84 -11.56
C ARG A 206 -14.76 44.88 -10.65
#